data_AF-A1TR63-F1
#
_entry.id   AF-A1TR63-F1
#
_cell.length_a   1.000
_cell.length_b   1.000
_cell.length_c   1.000
_cell.angle_alpha   90.00
_cell.angle_beta   90.00
_cell.angle_gamma   90.00
#
_symmetry.space_group_name_H-M   'P 1'
#
loop_
_entity.id
_entity.type
_entity.pdbx_description
1 polymer ?
#
loop_
_entity_poly.entity_id
_entity_poly.type
_entity_poly.pdbx_seq_one_letter_code
_entity_poly.pdbx_strand_id
1 'polypeptide(L)' 'MLHNPYRAFLALIPADPLLVGDVVAVTGGVAIVQLPGGAQLQARGDAAVGQRVFVQGGAIQGPAPSLTYVEGEA' A
#
# COMPACT_ATOMS: atom_id res chain seq x y z
N MET A 1 9.23 -1.22 37.43
CA MET A 1 8.46 -1.75 36.28
C MET A 1 9.45 -2.08 35.19
N LEU A 2 9.57 -3.35 34.78
CA LEU A 2 10.53 -3.74 33.74
C LEU A 2 9.95 -3.30 32.37
N HIS A 3 10.52 -2.23 31.81
CA HIS A 3 10.19 -1.78 30.46
C HIS A 3 10.80 -2.78 29.46
N ASN A 4 10.00 -3.31 28.53
CA ASN A 4 10.50 -4.17 27.45
C ASN A 4 10.79 -3.28 26.22
N PRO A 5 12.05 -2.83 26.02
CA PRO A 5 12.39 -1.90 24.95
C PRO A 5 12.14 -2.50 23.57
N TYR A 6 12.24 -3.83 23.42
CA TYR A 6 11.92 -4.51 22.16
C TYR A 6 10.44 -4.39 21.81
N ARG A 7 9.53 -4.59 22.78
CA ARG A 7 8.09 -4.34 22.56
C ARG A 7 7.78 -2.87 22.31
N ALA A 8 8.48 -1.96 22.99
CA ALA A 8 8.31 -0.53 22.76
C ALA A 8 8.74 -0.12 21.35
N PHE A 9 9.85 -0.68 20.85
CA PHE A 9 10.31 -0.48 19.47
C PHE A 9 9.33 -1.04 18.44
N LEU A 10 8.83 -2.27 18.63
CA LEU A 10 7.82 -2.85 17.72
C LEU A 10 6.54 -2.02 17.67
N ALA A 11 6.16 -1.36 18.77
CA ALA A 11 5.01 -0.47 18.80
C ALA A 11 5.20 0.84 17.99
N LEU A 12 6.44 1.17 17.60
CA LEU A 12 6.73 2.30 16.72
C LEU A 12 6.55 1.93 15.24
N ILE A 13 6.51 0.65 14.89
CA ILE A 13 6.34 0.19 13.52
C ILE A 13 4.83 0.20 13.21
N PRO A 14 4.38 0.92 12.17
CA PRO A 14 2.99 0.87 11.75
C PRO A 14 2.61 -0.57 11.40
N ALA A 15 1.57 -1.10 12.06
CA ALA A 15 1.09 -2.46 11.78
C ALA A 15 0.60 -2.62 10.34
N ASP A 16 0.07 -1.53 9.76
CA ASP A 16 -0.49 -1.46 8.42
C ASP A 16 0.25 -0.39 7.59
N PRO A 17 1.34 -0.75 6.88
CA PRO A 17 2.03 0.22 6.03
C PRO A 17 1.13 0.67 4.87
N LEU A 18 1.31 1.92 4.43
CA LEU A 18 0.71 2.41 3.19
C LEU A 18 1.51 1.86 2.01
N LEU A 19 0.87 0.99 1.23
CA LEU A 19 1.46 0.34 0.07
C LEU A 19 0.97 1.01 -1.21
N VAL A 20 1.76 0.89 -2.28
CA VAL A 20 1.38 1.35 -3.62
C VAL A 20 1.39 0.16 -4.57
N GLY A 21 0.44 0.11 -5.49
CA GLY A 21 0.39 -0.93 -6.52
C GLY A 21 -0.61 -0.62 -7.62
N ASP A 22 -0.64 -1.49 -8.62
CA ASP A 22 -1.48 -1.33 -9.81
C ASP A 22 -2.65 -2.32 -9.76
N VAL A 23 -3.87 -1.85 -10.04
CA VAL A 23 -5.07 -2.69 -10.03
C VAL A 23 -5.09 -3.56 -11.28
N VAL A 24 -5.07 -4.88 -11.12
CA VAL A 24 -5.06 -5.84 -12.23
C VAL A 24 -6.42 -6.50 -12.47
N ALA A 25 -7.30 -6.51 -11.47
CA ALA A 25 -8.67 -6.99 -11.61
C ALA A 25 -9.59 -6.31 -10.58
N VAL A 26 -10.88 -6.22 -10.87
CA VAL A 26 -11.91 -5.77 -9.94
C VAL A 26 -13.14 -6.67 -10.08
N THR A 27 -13.68 -7.17 -8.97
CA THR A 27 -14.89 -8.00 -8.96
C THR A 27 -15.67 -7.75 -7.67
N GLY A 28 -16.94 -7.40 -7.80
CA GLY A 28 -17.84 -7.23 -6.64
C GLY A 28 -17.35 -6.20 -5.60
N GLY A 29 -16.69 -5.13 -6.03
CA GLY A 29 -16.15 -4.09 -5.13
C GLY A 29 -14.83 -4.44 -4.44
N VAL A 30 -14.20 -5.54 -4.82
CA VAL A 30 -12.86 -5.95 -4.37
C VAL A 30 -11.90 -5.89 -5.56
N ALA A 31 -10.77 -5.20 -5.39
CA ALA A 31 -9.70 -5.10 -6.35
C ALA A 31 -8.57 -6.09 -6.02
N ILE A 32 -7.97 -6.66 -7.06
CA ILE A 32 -6.66 -7.31 -6.98
C ILE A 32 -5.61 -6.28 -7.34
N VAL A 33 -4.69 -6.01 -6.40
CA VAL A 33 -3.62 -5.02 -6.57
C VAL A 33 -2.28 -5.73 -6.63
N GLN A 34 -1.54 -5.46 -7.70
CA GLN A 34 -0.19 -5.93 -7.93
C GLN A 34 0.80 -4.96 -7.29
N LEU A 35 1.53 -5.41 -6.27
CA LEU A 35 2.58 -4.64 -5.63
C LEU A 35 3.87 -4.63 -6.48
N PRO A 36 4.71 -3.59 -6.32
CA PRO A 36 6.10 -3.62 -6.75
C PRO A 36 6.79 -4.86 -6.19
N GLY A 37 7.37 -5.69 -7.07
CA GLY A 37 7.99 -6.96 -6.69
C GLY A 37 7.14 -8.21 -6.94
N GLY A 38 5.94 -8.09 -7.51
CA GLY A 38 5.18 -9.25 -8.01
C GLY A 38 4.19 -9.87 -7.03
N ALA A 39 4.15 -9.43 -5.77
CA ALA A 39 3.12 -9.85 -4.81
C ALA A 39 1.74 -9.26 -5.14
N GLN A 40 0.67 -10.02 -4.90
CA GLN A 40 -0.71 -9.55 -5.08
C GLN A 40 -1.45 -9.48 -3.74
N LEU A 41 -2.30 -8.48 -3.60
CA LEU A 41 -3.19 -8.32 -2.45
C LEU A 41 -4.63 -8.04 -2.90
N GLN A 42 -5.57 -8.32 -2.00
CA GLN A 42 -6.96 -7.93 -2.17
C GLN A 42 -7.22 -6.64 -1.40
N ALA A 43 -7.89 -5.68 -2.03
CA ALA A 43 -8.26 -4.42 -1.40
C ALA A 43 -9.72 -4.06 -1.70
N ARG A 44 -10.43 -3.56 -0.68
CA ARG A 44 -11.79 -3.01 -0.84
C ARG A 44 -11.73 -1.53 -1.18
N GLY A 45 -12.59 -1.08 -2.08
CA GLY A 45 -12.75 0.33 -2.41
C GLY A 45 -12.92 0.57 -3.91
N ASP A 46 -13.24 1.80 -4.25
CA ASP A 46 -13.47 2.20 -5.64
C ASP A 46 -12.14 2.36 -6.37
N ALA A 47 -11.91 1.51 -7.36
CA ALA A 47 -10.82 1.63 -8.31
C ALA A 47 -11.16 0.91 -9.62
N ALA A 48 -10.49 1.29 -10.69
CA ALA A 48 -10.58 0.66 -12.00
C ALA A 48 -9.30 -0.11 -12.33
N VAL A 49 -9.44 -1.16 -13.15
CA VAL A 49 -8.29 -1.90 -13.70
C VAL A 49 -7.36 -0.94 -14.44
N GLY A 50 -6.05 -1.06 -14.19
CA GLY A 50 -5.01 -0.19 -14.72
C GLY A 50 -4.74 1.07 -13.88
N GLN A 51 -5.53 1.35 -12.82
CA GLN A 51 -5.20 2.45 -11.91
C GLN A 51 -4.10 2.07 -10.92
N ARG A 52 -3.23 3.03 -10.65
CA ARG A 52 -2.29 2.97 -9.53
C ARG A 52 -2.97 3.50 -8.27
N VAL A 53 -2.91 2.75 -7.17
CA VAL A 53 -3.63 3.06 -5.93
C VAL A 53 -2.76 2.92 -4.70
N PHE A 54 -3.12 3.65 -3.64
CA PHE A 54 -2.62 3.43 -2.29
C PHE A 54 -3.52 2.43 -1.56
N VAL A 55 -2.91 1.47 -0.85
CA VAL A 55 -3.61 0.45 -0.06
C VAL A 55 -3.05 0.42 1.36
N GLN A 56 -3.93 0.42 2.35
CA GLN A 56 -3.57 0.28 3.75
C GLN A 56 -4.63 -0.57 4.46
N GLY A 57 -4.21 -1.55 5.27
CA GLY A 57 -5.13 -2.42 6.02
C GLY A 57 -6.15 -3.17 5.14
N GLY A 58 -5.80 -3.45 3.88
CA GLY A 58 -6.70 -4.10 2.90
C GLY A 58 -7.80 -3.19 2.34
N ALA A 59 -7.68 -1.87 2.48
CA ALA A 59 -8.57 -0.89 1.88
C ALA A 59 -7.80 0.05 0.93
N ILE A 60 -8.42 0.38 -0.19
CA ILE A 60 -7.93 1.40 -1.12
C ILE A 60 -8.16 2.77 -0.48
N GLN A 61 -7.08 3.51 -0.28
CA GLN A 61 -7.12 4.85 0.31
C GLN A 61 -7.31 5.95 -0.75
N GLY A 62 -7.02 5.63 -2.02
CA GLY A 62 -7.20 6.53 -3.14
C GLY A 62 -6.20 6.28 -4.27
N PRO A 63 -6.25 7.09 -5.34
CA PRO A 63 -5.29 7.00 -6.44
C PRO A 63 -3.90 7.41 -5.97
N ALA A 64 -2.89 6.69 -6.44
CA ALA A 64 -1.49 7.02 -6.23
C ALA A 64 -0.90 7.68 -7.48
N PRO A 65 -0.21 8.82 -7.35
CA PRO A 65 0.35 9.52 -8.49
C PRO A 65 1.49 8.70 -9.12
N SER A 66 1.65 8.83 -10.43
CA SER A 66 2.89 8.46 -11.10
C SER A 66 3.96 9.48 -10.72
N LEU A 67 4.92 9.09 -9.89
CA LEU A 67 6.04 9.96 -9.57
C LEU A 67 6.99 10.03 -10.76
N THR A 68 7.21 11.23 -11.29
CA THR A 68 8.31 11.50 -12.22
C THR A 68 9.61 11.44 -11.42
N TYR A 69 10.55 10.60 -11.84
CA TYR A 69 11.89 10.59 -11.26
C TYR A 69 12.58 11.93 -11.58
N VAL A 70 13.01 12.63 -10.54
CA VAL A 70 13.83 13.83 -10.66
C VAL A 70 15.13 13.57 -9.92
N GLU A 71 16.25 13.59 -10.63
CA GLU A 71 17.58 13.48 -10.04
C GLU A 71 17.90 14.80 -9.32
N GLY A 72 18.07 14.72 -8.01
CA GLY A 72 18.36 15.85 -7.13
C GLY A 72 19.85 15.98 -6.84
N GLU A 73 20.69 15.89 -7.86
CA GLU A 73 22.11 16.25 -7.76
C GLU A 73 22.61 16.56 -9.17
N ALA A 74 23.15 17.76 -9.35
CA ALA A 74 23.79 18.24 -10.57
C ALA A 74 25.29 18.45 -10.31
#